data_AF-A0A5Q0GS23-F1
#
_entry.id   AF-A0A5Q0GS23-F1
#
_cell.length_a   1.000
_cell.length_b   1.000
_cell.length_c   1.000
_cell.angle_alpha   90.00
_cell.angle_beta   90.00
_cell.angle_gamma   90.00
#
_symmetry.space_group_name_H-M   'P 1'
#
loop_
_entity.id
_entity.type
_entity.pdbx_description
1 polymer ?
#
loop_
_entity_poly.entity_id
_entity_poly.type
_entity_poly.pdbx_seq_one_letter_code
_entity_poly.pdbx_strand_id
1 'polypeptide(L)'
;MADQGTRGWVRTQPRVTTISVTWDTHDGREATVRNPPPSRAKLLRAGREILLTAGRHVLLKGLTVSAVVERAGISETTFNNNWPTKVRNGVLGGHRKYIDDLLGSLVSDGPRITQDVLADRILQVFGENQGDPRRALRELARWDFEAVRDHPATLTRMLVATLARDHPVAVRSVRLVYDDITRKAARAYSSTLAGWGGEFRRPFTAESIAVVLTSLVEGMTLRWLLDPKAVPDELFGDAVTALVGAVVDVEQRHEHIDDVMEPLSREVIRKYRAEEDRDDPDDPWTAILEAAEGEFAQRGYYTTQLHHIAAAAGVDTAKLTRFFPTKADILEHGLRPVHDDLKRQVSHDALLRRGPEDVVRRHLRRLARAVARHRTWFDALVSLAIQDLARERDEAAARVRAALDFPALIAPALAAGQDAGVFVAVLPPDELATMLTNNVLVRAFSRCEHPPEEVAAAVGAVLLDGILVAP
;
A
#
# COMPACT_ATOMS: atom_id res chain seq x y z
N MET A 1 3.92 -27.25 -74.48
CA MET A 1 5.36 -26.95 -74.39
C MET A 1 5.73 -26.96 -72.91
N ALA A 2 6.67 -27.85 -72.56
CA ALA A 2 7.62 -27.89 -71.43
C ALA A 2 7.23 -27.20 -70.10
N ASP A 3 7.08 -27.92 -68.98
CA ASP A 3 8.10 -28.58 -68.13
C ASP A 3 8.39 -27.72 -66.89
N GLN A 4 8.20 -28.29 -65.69
CA GLN A 4 9.03 -28.07 -64.49
C GLN A 4 8.48 -28.80 -63.25
N GLY A 5 9.10 -29.94 -62.95
CA GLY A 5 9.87 -30.12 -61.71
C GLY A 5 9.15 -30.16 -60.36
N THR A 6 8.77 -31.37 -59.93
CA THR A 6 8.62 -31.78 -58.53
C THR A 6 9.84 -31.43 -57.66
N ARG A 7 9.64 -30.69 -56.55
CA ARG A 7 10.57 -30.63 -55.40
C ARG A 7 9.80 -30.73 -54.08
N GLY A 8 10.25 -31.65 -53.24
CA GLY A 8 9.64 -32.03 -51.97
C GLY A 8 9.70 -30.95 -50.88
N TRP A 9 8.67 -30.95 -50.05
CA TRP A 9 8.57 -30.13 -48.84
C TRP A 9 9.45 -30.71 -47.74
N VAL A 10 10.55 -30.02 -47.42
CA VAL A 10 11.34 -30.27 -46.20
C VAL A 10 10.64 -29.56 -45.04
N ARG A 11 10.20 -30.32 -44.03
CA ARG A 11 9.74 -29.78 -42.73
C ARG A 11 10.90 -29.06 -42.04
N THR A 12 10.85 -27.74 -41.98
CA THR A 12 11.71 -26.92 -41.12
C THR A 12 11.19 -26.98 -39.68
N GLN A 13 12.01 -27.49 -38.76
CA GLN A 13 11.76 -27.40 -37.32
C GLN A 13 11.89 -25.93 -36.85
N PRO A 14 11.11 -25.47 -35.86
CA PRO A 14 11.24 -24.13 -35.32
C PRO A 14 12.57 -24.01 -34.55
N ARG A 15 13.38 -23.01 -34.94
CA ARG A 15 14.60 -22.63 -34.20
C ARG A 15 14.21 -22.10 -32.83
N VAL A 16 14.82 -22.65 -31.78
CA VAL A 16 14.78 -22.09 -30.42
C VAL A 16 15.53 -20.76 -30.43
N THR A 17 14.80 -19.66 -30.43
CA THR A 17 15.37 -18.31 -30.25
C THR A 17 15.62 -18.11 -28.76
N THR A 18 16.88 -18.05 -28.36
CA THR A 18 17.31 -17.68 -27.00
C THR A 18 16.91 -16.24 -26.72
N ILE A 19 15.96 -16.02 -25.81
CA ILE A 19 15.65 -14.69 -25.29
C ILE A 19 16.68 -14.36 -24.20
N SER A 20 17.53 -13.37 -24.44
CA SER A 20 18.38 -12.75 -23.42
C SER A 20 17.58 -11.70 -22.69
N VAL A 21 17.36 -11.87 -21.38
CA VAL A 21 16.77 -10.83 -20.52
C VAL A 21 17.89 -9.95 -19.99
N THR A 22 17.93 -8.70 -20.40
CA THR A 22 18.76 -7.64 -19.82
C THR A 22 18.01 -7.02 -18.64
N TRP A 23 18.68 -6.94 -17.49
CA TRP A 23 18.16 -6.31 -16.27
C TRP A 23 18.87 -4.97 -16.07
N ASP A 24 18.13 -3.90 -15.81
CA ASP A 24 18.70 -2.62 -15.43
C ASP A 24 18.76 -2.52 -13.90
N THR A 25 19.96 -2.45 -13.34
CA THR A 25 20.19 -2.24 -11.91
C THR A 25 20.85 -0.89 -11.73
N HIS A 26 20.34 -0.09 -10.77
CA HIS A 26 20.76 1.28 -10.45
C HIS A 26 22.23 1.45 -9.99
N ASP A 27 23.02 0.37 -10.01
CA ASP A 27 24.48 0.38 -9.87
C ASP A 27 25.04 -0.30 -11.12
N GLY A 28 25.78 0.46 -11.96
CA GLY A 28 26.28 0.06 -13.28
C GLY A 28 27.31 -1.08 -13.33
N ARG A 29 26.98 -2.23 -12.74
CA ARG A 29 27.71 -3.50 -12.90
C ARG A 29 26.75 -4.51 -13.53
N GLU A 30 26.90 -4.72 -14.83
CA GLU A 30 26.26 -5.82 -15.55
C GLU A 30 26.64 -7.16 -14.90
N ALA A 31 25.75 -7.72 -14.09
CA ALA A 31 25.84 -9.11 -13.66
C ALA A 31 25.42 -9.98 -14.85
N THR A 32 26.38 -10.37 -15.69
CA THR A 32 26.17 -11.39 -16.72
C THR A 32 25.81 -12.72 -16.06
N VAL A 33 24.52 -13.05 -16.02
CA VAL A 33 24.05 -14.39 -15.61
C VAL A 33 24.54 -15.37 -16.66
N ARG A 34 25.69 -16.01 -16.40
CA ARG A 34 26.27 -17.01 -17.28
C ARG A 34 25.26 -18.16 -17.43
N ASN A 35 24.71 -18.33 -18.63
CA ASN A 35 23.75 -19.40 -18.89
C ASN A 35 24.34 -20.75 -18.46
N PRO A 36 23.60 -21.55 -17.67
CA PRO A 36 24.12 -22.83 -17.19
C PRO A 36 24.47 -23.74 -18.39
N PRO A 37 25.46 -24.64 -18.25
CA PRO A 37 25.77 -25.62 -19.28
C PRO A 37 24.49 -26.33 -19.76
N PRO A 38 24.34 -26.67 -21.04
CA PRO A 38 23.12 -27.28 -21.57
C PRO A 38 22.66 -28.54 -20.82
N SER A 39 23.63 -29.31 -20.30
CA SER A 39 23.36 -30.49 -19.46
C SER A 39 22.81 -30.11 -18.08
N ARG A 40 23.33 -29.06 -17.44
CA ARG A 40 22.80 -28.51 -16.17
C ARG A 40 21.36 -28.03 -16.33
N ALA A 41 21.06 -27.28 -17.40
CA ALA A 41 19.71 -26.79 -17.69
C ALA A 41 18.70 -27.93 -17.91
N LYS A 42 19.09 -28.99 -18.64
CA LYS A 42 18.26 -30.19 -18.83
C LYS A 42 17.98 -30.92 -17.51
N LEU A 43 18.97 -31.06 -16.64
CA LEU A 43 18.84 -31.72 -15.34
C LEU A 43 17.95 -30.92 -14.36
N LEU A 44 18.05 -29.59 -14.38
CA LEU A 44 17.15 -28.72 -13.62
C LEU A 44 15.71 -28.81 -14.14
N ARG A 45 15.50 -28.76 -15.46
CA ARG A 45 14.17 -28.92 -16.08
C ARG A 45 13.52 -30.25 -15.70
N ALA A 46 14.25 -31.37 -15.84
CA ALA A 46 13.78 -32.69 -15.47
C ALA A 46 13.37 -32.76 -13.98
N GLY A 47 14.18 -32.16 -13.09
CA GLY A 47 13.86 -32.04 -11.67
C GLY A 47 12.55 -31.29 -11.41
N ARG A 48 12.34 -30.13 -12.07
CA ARG A 48 11.09 -29.35 -11.95
C ARG A 48 9.88 -30.14 -12.42
N GLU A 49 10.00 -30.82 -13.56
CA GLU A 49 8.92 -31.65 -14.08
C GLU A 49 8.57 -32.81 -13.13
N ILE A 50 9.57 -33.46 -12.51
CA ILE A 50 9.33 -34.51 -11.50
C ILE A 50 8.57 -33.91 -10.30
N LEU A 51 8.97 -32.75 -9.80
CA LEU A 51 8.29 -32.07 -8.69
C LEU A 51 6.84 -31.72 -9.03
N LEU A 52 6.58 -31.27 -10.27
CA LEU A 52 5.24 -30.86 -10.73
C LEU A 52 4.31 -32.03 -11.06
N THR A 53 4.83 -33.20 -11.45
CA THR A 53 4.02 -34.31 -12.02
C THR A 53 4.03 -35.60 -11.20
N ALA A 54 4.97 -35.77 -10.26
CA ALA A 54 5.21 -37.04 -9.58
C ALA A 54 5.27 -36.91 -8.04
N GLY A 55 4.33 -36.16 -7.45
CA GLY A 55 4.29 -35.88 -6.00
C GLY A 55 4.36 -37.13 -5.11
N ARG A 56 3.61 -38.20 -5.43
CA ARG A 56 3.66 -39.48 -4.68
C ARG A 56 5.04 -40.15 -4.74
N HIS A 57 5.75 -40.05 -5.87
CA HIS A 57 7.10 -40.62 -6.02
C HIS A 57 8.11 -39.84 -5.18
N VAL A 58 8.04 -38.51 -5.20
CA VAL A 58 8.90 -37.63 -4.39
C VAL A 58 8.66 -37.84 -2.90
N LEU A 59 7.40 -38.03 -2.46
CA LEU A 59 7.07 -38.27 -1.05
C LEU A 59 7.52 -39.65 -0.54
N LEU A 60 7.49 -40.69 -1.39
CA LEU A 60 7.83 -42.05 -0.98
C LEU A 60 9.32 -42.41 -1.15
N LYS A 61 9.99 -41.90 -2.18
CA LYS A 61 11.38 -42.25 -2.52
C LYS A 61 12.35 -41.06 -2.50
N GLY A 62 11.85 -39.85 -2.26
CA GLY A 62 12.64 -38.62 -2.41
C GLY A 62 12.93 -38.31 -3.88
N LEU A 63 13.49 -37.12 -4.13
CA LEU A 63 14.04 -36.78 -5.45
C LEU A 63 15.45 -37.37 -5.60
N THR A 64 15.57 -38.50 -6.30
CA THR A 64 16.84 -39.21 -6.48
C THR A 64 17.58 -38.75 -7.74
N VAL A 65 18.92 -38.80 -7.70
CA VAL A 65 19.77 -38.46 -8.85
C VAL A 65 19.45 -39.36 -10.04
N SER A 66 19.29 -40.67 -9.82
CA SER A 66 19.00 -41.63 -10.90
C SER A 66 17.68 -41.31 -11.61
N ALA A 67 16.63 -40.94 -10.86
CA ALA A 67 15.34 -40.56 -11.47
C ALA A 67 15.43 -39.27 -12.31
N VAL A 68 16.20 -38.29 -11.85
CA VAL A 68 16.44 -37.03 -12.58
C VAL A 68 17.25 -37.29 -13.86
N VAL A 69 18.30 -38.10 -13.76
CA VAL A 69 19.22 -38.42 -14.86
C VAL A 69 18.53 -39.24 -15.94
N GLU A 70 17.73 -40.24 -15.55
CA GLU A 70 16.86 -41.02 -16.43
C GLU A 70 15.88 -40.12 -17.19
N ARG A 71 15.14 -39.26 -16.47
CA ARG A 71 14.20 -38.29 -17.05
C ARG A 71 14.90 -37.32 -18.02
N ALA A 72 16.09 -36.85 -17.68
CA ALA A 72 16.82 -35.88 -18.51
C ALA A 72 17.51 -36.53 -19.74
N GLY A 73 17.56 -37.86 -19.82
CA GLY A 73 18.30 -38.59 -20.86
C GLY A 73 19.81 -38.32 -20.81
N ILE A 74 20.36 -38.14 -19.62
CA ILE A 74 21.79 -37.81 -19.38
C ILE A 74 22.42 -38.93 -18.54
N SER A 75 23.76 -39.01 -18.40
CA SER A 75 24.44 -40.00 -17.54
C SER A 75 24.68 -39.47 -16.11
N GLU A 76 24.76 -40.36 -15.12
CA GLU A 76 25.11 -39.97 -13.73
C GLU A 76 26.50 -39.33 -13.64
N THR A 77 27.46 -39.75 -14.47
CA THR A 77 28.77 -39.13 -14.59
C THR A 77 28.65 -37.65 -15.00
N THR A 78 27.76 -37.34 -15.94
CA THR A 78 27.49 -35.96 -16.36
C THR A 78 26.82 -35.15 -15.24
N PHE A 79 25.95 -35.76 -14.43
CA PHE A 79 25.39 -35.11 -13.24
C PHE A 79 26.50 -34.74 -12.23
N ASN A 80 27.36 -35.70 -11.89
CA ASN A 80 28.47 -35.48 -10.95
C ASN A 80 29.48 -34.43 -11.46
N ASN A 81 29.65 -34.28 -12.77
CA ASN A 81 30.47 -33.21 -13.34
C ASN A 81 29.83 -31.82 -13.18
N ASN A 82 28.50 -31.72 -13.20
CA ASN A 82 27.79 -30.47 -12.94
C ASN A 82 27.71 -30.14 -11.44
N TRP A 83 27.59 -31.16 -10.59
CA TRP A 83 27.49 -31.04 -9.13
C TRP A 83 28.43 -32.03 -8.41
N PRO A 84 29.73 -31.73 -8.32
CA PRO A 84 30.72 -32.65 -7.76
C PRO A 84 30.51 -32.92 -6.27
N THR A 85 30.56 -34.20 -5.89
CA THR A 85 30.30 -34.69 -4.52
C THR A 85 31.45 -34.45 -3.54
N LYS A 86 32.68 -34.29 -4.04
CA LYS A 86 33.89 -34.12 -3.22
C LYS A 86 34.18 -32.63 -2.98
N VAL A 87 33.68 -32.10 -1.87
CA VAL A 87 34.30 -30.93 -1.22
C VAL A 87 35.14 -31.45 -0.06
N ARG A 88 36.36 -30.94 0.08
CA ARG A 88 37.34 -31.32 1.11
C ARG A 88 36.70 -31.07 2.49
N ASN A 89 36.27 -32.14 3.18
CA ASN A 89 35.64 -32.21 4.53
C ASN A 89 34.12 -32.43 4.60
N GLY A 90 33.60 -33.57 4.11
CA GLY A 90 32.33 -34.14 4.60
C GLY A 90 31.32 -34.50 3.52
N VAL A 91 30.68 -35.66 3.73
CA VAL A 91 29.70 -36.32 2.85
C VAL A 91 28.45 -35.43 2.62
N LEU A 92 27.90 -35.43 1.39
CA LEU A 92 26.67 -34.75 0.90
C LEU A 92 26.77 -33.36 0.21
N GLY A 93 27.87 -33.03 -0.49
CA GLY A 93 28.00 -31.73 -1.18
C GLY A 93 27.21 -31.57 -2.50
N GLY A 94 27.27 -32.57 -3.39
CA GLY A 94 26.75 -32.46 -4.76
C GLY A 94 25.22 -32.45 -4.85
N HIS A 95 24.56 -33.41 -4.19
CA HIS A 95 23.09 -33.50 -4.17
C HIS A 95 22.45 -32.31 -3.44
N ARG A 96 23.01 -31.86 -2.31
CA ARG A 96 22.52 -30.66 -1.60
C ARG A 96 22.60 -29.40 -2.47
N LYS A 97 23.71 -29.19 -3.19
CA LYS A 97 23.87 -28.07 -4.12
C LYS A 97 22.94 -28.18 -5.33
N TYR A 98 22.70 -29.41 -5.81
CA TYR A 98 21.69 -29.64 -6.85
C TYR A 98 20.28 -29.26 -6.38
N ILE A 99 19.90 -29.65 -5.16
CA ILE A 99 18.61 -29.27 -4.57
C ILE A 99 18.51 -27.74 -4.43
N ASP A 100 19.55 -27.07 -3.93
CA ASP A 100 19.61 -25.60 -3.84
C ASP A 100 19.41 -24.94 -5.21
N ASP A 101 20.17 -25.36 -6.23
CA ASP A 101 20.01 -24.87 -7.61
C ASP A 101 18.63 -25.21 -8.20
N LEU A 102 18.06 -26.37 -7.86
CA LEU A 102 16.74 -26.80 -8.33
C LEU A 102 15.65 -25.91 -7.74
N LEU A 103 15.70 -25.63 -6.44
CA LEU A 103 14.78 -24.68 -5.79
C LEU A 103 14.96 -23.28 -6.39
N GLY A 104 16.20 -22.82 -6.60
CA GLY A 104 16.50 -21.58 -7.30
C GLY A 104 16.03 -21.55 -8.76
N SER A 105 15.85 -22.71 -9.39
CA SER A 105 15.32 -22.85 -10.75
C SER A 105 13.79 -22.90 -10.83
N LEU A 106 13.08 -22.97 -9.70
CA LEU A 106 11.63 -22.77 -9.62
C LEU A 106 11.27 -21.30 -9.84
N VAL A 107 11.73 -20.76 -10.96
CA VAL A 107 11.38 -19.44 -11.46
C VAL A 107 9.98 -19.56 -12.03
N SER A 108 9.10 -18.71 -11.54
CA SER A 108 7.77 -18.54 -12.13
C SER A 108 7.92 -17.79 -13.45
N ASP A 109 8.18 -18.50 -14.55
CA ASP A 109 8.28 -17.91 -15.88
C ASP A 109 6.89 -17.68 -16.52
N GLY A 110 6.75 -16.55 -17.23
CA GLY A 110 5.62 -16.24 -18.10
C GLY A 110 4.73 -15.11 -17.56
N PRO A 111 4.46 -14.05 -18.34
CA PRO A 111 3.44 -13.08 -17.97
C PRO A 111 2.07 -13.77 -17.96
N ARG A 112 1.45 -13.87 -16.78
CA ARG A 112 0.04 -14.31 -16.62
C ARG A 112 -0.90 -13.45 -17.48
N ILE A 113 -0.57 -12.16 -17.54
CA ILE A 113 -1.31 -11.10 -18.24
C ILE A 113 -0.29 -10.14 -18.85
N THR A 114 -0.39 -9.85 -20.16
CA THR A 114 0.25 -8.65 -20.72
C THR A 114 -0.70 -7.47 -20.55
N GLN A 115 -0.17 -6.26 -20.33
CA GLN A 115 -0.99 -5.08 -20.06
C GLN A 115 -2.09 -4.88 -21.12
N ASP A 116 -1.73 -5.09 -22.39
CA ASP A 116 -2.62 -4.95 -23.54
C ASP A 116 -3.76 -5.98 -23.48
N VAL A 117 -3.48 -7.24 -23.12
CA VAL A 117 -4.48 -8.32 -23.11
C VAL A 117 -5.59 -8.08 -22.09
N LEU A 118 -5.29 -7.62 -20.87
CA LEU A 118 -6.33 -7.38 -19.87
C LEU A 118 -7.16 -6.13 -20.18
N ALA A 119 -6.51 -5.04 -20.60
CA ALA A 119 -7.22 -3.82 -20.97
C ALA A 119 -8.14 -4.06 -22.18
N ASP A 120 -7.63 -4.74 -23.22
CA ASP A 120 -8.40 -5.08 -24.41
C ASP A 120 -9.55 -6.03 -24.08
N ARG A 121 -9.31 -7.03 -23.20
CA ARG A 121 -10.37 -7.95 -22.78
C ARG A 121 -11.45 -7.26 -21.96
N ILE A 122 -11.09 -6.32 -21.07
CA ILE A 122 -12.07 -5.50 -20.35
C ILE A 122 -12.92 -4.72 -21.35
N LEU A 123 -12.31 -3.97 -22.27
CA LEU A 123 -13.04 -3.19 -23.26
C LEU A 123 -13.96 -4.05 -24.13
N GLN A 124 -13.48 -5.21 -24.58
CA GLN A 124 -14.27 -6.16 -25.36
C GLN A 124 -15.50 -6.64 -24.58
N VAL A 125 -15.31 -7.18 -23.37
CA VAL A 125 -16.38 -7.78 -22.57
C VAL A 125 -17.41 -6.73 -22.16
N PHE A 126 -16.98 -5.51 -21.82
CA PHE A 126 -17.90 -4.40 -21.55
C PHE A 126 -18.71 -4.01 -22.80
N GLY A 127 -18.09 -4.01 -23.99
CA GLY A 127 -18.80 -3.79 -25.25
C GLY A 127 -19.85 -4.85 -25.55
N GLU A 128 -19.49 -6.13 -25.40
CA GLU A 128 -20.39 -7.29 -25.61
C GLU A 128 -21.59 -7.28 -24.64
N ASN A 129 -21.39 -6.77 -23.43
CA ASN A 129 -22.41 -6.69 -22.38
C ASN A 129 -23.12 -5.33 -22.32
N GLN A 130 -23.04 -4.50 -23.36
CA GLN A 130 -23.69 -3.17 -23.43
C GLN A 130 -23.35 -2.25 -22.24
N GLY A 131 -22.17 -2.43 -21.64
CA GLY A 131 -21.73 -1.69 -20.47
C GLY A 131 -22.32 -2.14 -19.13
N ASP A 132 -23.07 -3.25 -19.04
CA ASP A 132 -23.55 -3.77 -17.75
C ASP A 132 -22.38 -4.36 -16.93
N PRO A 133 -21.94 -3.69 -15.84
CA PRO A 133 -20.79 -4.14 -15.07
C PRO A 133 -21.04 -5.49 -14.38
N ARG A 134 -22.29 -5.85 -14.05
CA ARG A 134 -22.59 -7.10 -13.33
C ARG A 134 -22.38 -8.33 -14.20
N ARG A 135 -22.65 -8.21 -15.50
CA ARG A 135 -22.42 -9.29 -16.47
C ARG A 135 -20.97 -9.31 -16.90
N ALA A 136 -20.43 -8.14 -17.22
CA ALA A 136 -19.04 -8.00 -17.65
C ALA A 136 -18.04 -8.49 -16.59
N LEU A 137 -18.23 -8.14 -15.32
CA LEU A 137 -17.35 -8.60 -14.23
C LEU A 137 -17.39 -10.12 -14.05
N ARG A 138 -18.56 -10.76 -14.17
CA ARG A 138 -18.67 -12.23 -14.07
C ARG A 138 -17.95 -12.93 -15.21
N GLU A 139 -18.09 -12.42 -16.43
CA GLU A 139 -17.41 -12.98 -17.60
C GLU A 139 -15.89 -12.80 -17.53
N LEU A 140 -15.42 -11.60 -17.13
CA LEU A 140 -14.00 -11.33 -16.90
C LEU A 140 -13.42 -12.22 -15.80
N ALA A 141 -14.15 -12.38 -14.69
CA ALA A 141 -13.74 -13.24 -13.59
C ALA A 141 -13.65 -14.70 -14.04
N ARG A 142 -14.62 -15.22 -14.80
CA ARG A 142 -14.56 -16.57 -15.35
C ARG A 142 -13.32 -16.77 -16.22
N TRP A 143 -13.07 -15.84 -17.13
CA TRP A 143 -11.88 -15.86 -17.99
C TRP A 143 -10.59 -15.87 -17.17
N ASP A 144 -10.47 -15.01 -16.15
CA ASP A 144 -9.29 -14.95 -15.30
C ASP A 144 -9.11 -16.22 -14.47
N PHE A 145 -10.18 -16.79 -13.92
CA PHE A 145 -10.15 -18.03 -13.17
C PHE A 145 -9.69 -19.22 -14.02
N GLU A 146 -10.23 -19.37 -15.22
CA GLU A 146 -9.80 -20.39 -16.19
C GLU A 146 -8.33 -20.20 -16.56
N ALA A 147 -7.92 -18.96 -16.86
CA ALA A 147 -6.54 -18.65 -17.20
C ALA A 147 -5.58 -19.01 -16.05
N VAL A 148 -5.92 -18.70 -14.79
CA VAL A 148 -5.09 -19.02 -13.62
C VAL A 148 -4.97 -20.51 -13.38
N ARG A 149 -6.09 -21.22 -13.49
CA ARG A 149 -6.19 -22.67 -13.26
C ARG A 149 -5.32 -23.43 -14.25
N ASP A 150 -5.33 -23.02 -15.50
CA ASP A 150 -4.65 -23.74 -16.58
C ASP A 150 -3.18 -23.30 -16.75
N HIS A 151 -2.75 -22.23 -16.06
CA HIS A 151 -1.40 -21.69 -16.19
C HIS A 151 -0.36 -22.47 -15.36
N PRO A 152 0.68 -23.07 -15.97
CA PRO A 152 1.69 -23.87 -15.25
C PRO A 152 2.44 -23.09 -14.16
N ALA A 153 2.62 -21.77 -14.34
CA ALA A 153 3.28 -20.92 -13.34
C ALA A 153 2.51 -20.81 -12.02
N THR A 154 1.19 -21.06 -12.00
CA THR A 154 0.40 -21.07 -10.76
C THR A 154 0.86 -22.19 -9.83
N LEU A 155 1.04 -23.41 -10.34
CA LEU A 155 1.59 -24.53 -9.57
C LEU A 155 3.04 -24.28 -9.14
N THR A 156 3.87 -23.69 -10.00
CA THR A 156 5.24 -23.32 -9.64
C THR A 156 5.28 -22.38 -8.44
N ARG A 157 4.41 -21.36 -8.40
CA ARG A 157 4.34 -20.41 -7.28
C ARG A 157 3.88 -21.08 -5.98
N MET A 158 2.91 -22.00 -6.05
CA MET A 158 2.49 -22.82 -4.91
C MET A 158 3.62 -23.72 -4.39
N LEU A 159 4.43 -24.30 -5.30
CA LEU A 159 5.61 -25.08 -4.92
C LEU A 159 6.70 -24.22 -4.30
N VAL A 160 6.94 -22.99 -4.79
CA VAL A 160 7.89 -22.07 -4.16
C VAL A 160 7.43 -21.72 -2.74
N ALA A 161 6.14 -21.42 -2.55
CA ALA A 161 5.59 -21.09 -1.25
C ALA A 161 5.68 -22.25 -0.23
N THR A 162 5.66 -23.50 -0.70
CA THR A 162 5.68 -24.69 0.17
C THR A 162 7.09 -25.29 0.36
N LEU A 163 7.90 -25.36 -0.69
CA LEU A 163 9.20 -26.06 -0.70
C LEU A 163 10.42 -25.13 -0.73
N ALA A 164 10.27 -23.88 -1.16
CA ALA A 164 11.37 -22.94 -1.39
C ALA A 164 11.17 -21.58 -0.68
N ARG A 165 10.32 -21.53 0.35
CA ARG A 165 9.94 -20.28 1.04
C ARG A 165 11.11 -19.51 1.64
N ASP A 166 12.17 -20.24 2.02
CA ASP A 166 13.37 -19.70 2.64
C ASP A 166 14.49 -19.48 1.61
N HIS A 167 14.24 -19.79 0.32
CA HIS A 167 15.22 -19.68 -0.75
C HIS A 167 15.14 -18.30 -1.44
N PRO A 168 16.16 -17.44 -1.32
CA PRO A 168 16.06 -16.03 -1.71
C PRO A 168 15.81 -15.80 -3.20
N VAL A 169 16.38 -16.64 -4.09
CA VAL A 169 16.19 -16.52 -5.54
C VAL A 169 14.76 -16.88 -5.95
N ALA A 170 14.22 -18.00 -5.45
CA ALA A 170 12.87 -18.47 -5.74
C ALA A 170 11.83 -17.46 -5.24
N VAL A 171 11.94 -17.00 -3.99
CA VAL A 171 11.04 -15.98 -3.43
C VAL A 171 11.11 -14.68 -4.22
N ARG A 172 12.31 -14.21 -4.59
CA ARG A 172 12.47 -13.01 -5.42
C ARG A 172 11.78 -13.18 -6.77
N SER A 173 11.90 -14.34 -7.41
CA SER A 173 11.24 -14.59 -8.70
C SER A 173 9.72 -14.47 -8.61
N VAL A 174 9.11 -15.00 -7.55
CA VAL A 174 7.66 -14.91 -7.33
C VAL A 174 7.22 -13.49 -7.00
N ARG A 175 7.99 -12.74 -6.19
CA ARG A 175 7.72 -11.33 -5.90
C ARG A 175 7.69 -10.48 -7.16
N LEU A 176 8.68 -10.62 -8.04
CA LEU A 176 8.73 -9.88 -9.30
C LEU A 176 7.51 -10.15 -10.20
N VAL A 177 7.00 -11.39 -10.20
CA VAL A 177 5.78 -11.74 -10.93
C VAL A 177 4.55 -11.07 -10.31
N TYR A 178 4.40 -11.10 -8.98
CA TYR A 178 3.28 -10.41 -8.32
C TYR A 178 3.35 -8.89 -8.50
N ASP A 179 4.54 -8.29 -8.45
CA ASP A 179 4.72 -6.86 -8.67
C ASP A 179 4.31 -6.46 -10.09
N ASP A 180 4.65 -7.29 -11.08
CA ASP A 180 4.26 -7.09 -12.48
C ASP A 180 2.74 -7.24 -12.68
N ILE A 181 2.13 -8.30 -12.13
CA ILE A 181 0.67 -8.51 -12.16
C ILE A 181 -0.05 -7.33 -11.50
N THR A 182 0.36 -6.94 -10.29
CA THR A 182 -0.26 -5.85 -9.51
C THR A 182 -0.20 -4.54 -10.28
N ARG A 183 0.96 -4.19 -10.83
CA ARG A 183 1.15 -2.95 -11.60
C ARG A 183 0.25 -2.89 -12.84
N LYS A 184 0.15 -4.00 -13.58
CA LYS A 184 -0.67 -4.06 -14.81
C LYS A 184 -2.16 -4.04 -14.49
N ALA A 185 -2.59 -4.83 -13.50
CA ALA A 185 -3.98 -4.88 -13.08
C ALA A 185 -4.44 -3.53 -12.49
N ALA A 186 -3.65 -2.90 -11.61
CA ALA A 186 -3.96 -1.59 -11.04
C ALA A 186 -4.19 -0.53 -12.13
N ARG A 187 -3.32 -0.49 -13.15
CA ARG A 187 -3.49 0.41 -14.31
C ARG A 187 -4.79 0.14 -15.07
N ALA A 188 -5.10 -1.12 -15.35
CA ALA A 188 -6.32 -1.49 -16.06
C ALA A 188 -7.58 -1.11 -15.26
N TYR A 189 -7.58 -1.35 -13.94
CA TYR A 189 -8.69 -0.99 -13.05
C TYR A 189 -8.89 0.53 -12.96
N SER A 190 -7.81 1.30 -12.76
CA SER A 190 -7.90 2.76 -12.71
C SER A 190 -8.44 3.35 -14.02
N SER A 191 -7.98 2.87 -15.17
CA SER A 191 -8.50 3.32 -16.47
C SER A 191 -9.99 2.98 -16.66
N THR A 192 -10.41 1.81 -16.19
CA THR A 192 -11.82 1.37 -16.30
C THR A 192 -12.72 2.21 -15.40
N LEU A 193 -12.32 2.43 -14.14
CA LEU A 193 -13.07 3.24 -13.17
C LEU A 193 -13.17 4.70 -13.57
N ALA A 194 -12.09 5.28 -14.10
CA ALA A 194 -12.11 6.63 -14.65
C ALA A 194 -13.17 6.78 -15.76
N GLY A 195 -13.34 5.74 -16.59
CA GLY A 195 -14.39 5.68 -17.61
C GLY A 195 -15.81 5.64 -17.04
N TRP A 196 -16.01 5.16 -15.81
CA TRP A 196 -17.30 5.16 -15.11
C TRP A 196 -17.53 6.42 -14.28
N GLY A 197 -16.53 7.32 -14.21
CA GLY A 197 -16.55 8.41 -13.24
C GLY A 197 -16.60 7.91 -11.81
N GLY A 198 -16.01 6.74 -11.52
CA GLY A 198 -15.96 6.14 -10.19
C GLY A 198 -14.55 6.07 -9.62
N GLU A 199 -14.47 5.94 -8.30
CA GLU A 199 -13.22 5.76 -7.55
C GLU A 199 -13.34 4.57 -6.58
N PHE A 200 -12.21 4.13 -6.02
CA PHE A 200 -12.24 3.15 -4.94
C PHE A 200 -12.50 3.84 -3.60
N ARG A 201 -13.40 3.28 -2.80
CA ARG A 201 -13.61 3.64 -1.39
C ARG A 201 -12.36 3.40 -0.59
N ARG A 202 -12.10 4.28 0.38
CA ARG A 202 -10.95 4.13 1.28
C ARG A 202 -11.17 2.94 2.23
N PRO A 203 -10.11 2.21 2.63
CA PRO A 203 -8.69 2.45 2.34
C PRO A 203 -8.18 1.77 1.05
N PHE A 204 -9.07 1.29 0.18
CA PHE A 204 -8.66 0.55 -1.00
C PHE A 204 -8.05 1.46 -2.08
N THR A 205 -6.91 1.04 -2.60
CA THR A 205 -6.29 1.55 -3.84
C THR A 205 -6.39 0.51 -4.95
N ALA A 206 -6.16 0.93 -6.20
CA ALA A 206 -6.11 0.03 -7.34
C ALA A 206 -5.07 -1.11 -7.16
N GLU A 207 -3.92 -0.79 -6.56
CA GLU A 207 -2.89 -1.77 -6.21
C GLU A 207 -3.38 -2.76 -5.16
N SER A 208 -4.00 -2.27 -4.08
CA SER A 208 -4.53 -3.14 -3.03
C SER A 208 -5.63 -4.07 -3.55
N ILE A 209 -6.51 -3.59 -4.43
CA ILE A 209 -7.57 -4.39 -5.06
C ILE A 209 -6.95 -5.41 -6.02
N ALA A 210 -5.92 -5.05 -6.78
CA ALA A 210 -5.19 -6.01 -7.61
C ALA A 210 -4.57 -7.14 -6.77
N VAL A 211 -3.99 -6.83 -5.61
CA VAL A 211 -3.47 -7.83 -4.68
C VAL A 211 -4.60 -8.72 -4.13
N VAL A 212 -5.72 -8.14 -3.71
CA VAL A 212 -6.89 -8.88 -3.18
C VAL A 212 -7.45 -9.83 -4.24
N LEU A 213 -7.70 -9.35 -5.46
CA LEU A 213 -8.27 -10.15 -6.54
C LEU A 213 -7.32 -11.27 -6.98
N THR A 214 -6.03 -10.98 -7.09
CA THR A 214 -4.99 -11.98 -7.41
C THR A 214 -4.88 -13.04 -6.31
N SER A 215 -4.98 -12.64 -5.04
CA SER A 215 -4.95 -13.56 -3.90
C SER A 215 -6.20 -14.44 -3.84
N LEU A 216 -7.36 -13.84 -4.12
CA LEU A 216 -8.65 -14.53 -4.12
C LEU A 216 -8.70 -15.62 -5.20
N VAL A 217 -8.37 -15.29 -6.45
CA VAL A 217 -8.42 -16.25 -7.57
C VAL A 217 -7.44 -17.40 -7.39
N GLU A 218 -6.26 -17.15 -6.81
CA GLU A 218 -5.27 -18.20 -6.57
C GLU A 218 -5.60 -19.07 -5.37
N GLY A 219 -6.15 -18.50 -4.31
CA GLY A 219 -6.69 -19.26 -3.18
C GLY A 219 -7.88 -20.13 -3.59
N MET A 220 -8.76 -19.60 -4.45
CA MET A 220 -9.87 -20.37 -5.03
C MET A 220 -9.35 -21.48 -5.95
N THR A 221 -8.33 -21.21 -6.76
CA THR A 221 -7.70 -22.22 -7.63
C THR A 221 -7.09 -23.34 -6.78
N LEU A 222 -6.40 -23.01 -5.69
CA LEU A 222 -5.87 -24.01 -4.76
C LEU A 222 -6.97 -24.89 -4.18
N ARG A 223 -8.07 -24.29 -3.72
CA ARG A 223 -9.21 -25.04 -3.17
C ARG A 223 -9.90 -25.87 -4.25
N TRP A 224 -10.05 -25.34 -5.47
CA TRP A 224 -10.62 -26.05 -6.61
C TRP A 224 -9.81 -27.30 -6.99
N LEU A 225 -8.47 -27.23 -6.96
CA LEU A 225 -7.60 -28.38 -7.23
C LEU A 225 -7.82 -29.56 -6.25
N LEU A 226 -8.35 -29.28 -5.06
CA LEU A 226 -8.59 -30.26 -4.00
C LEU A 226 -10.06 -30.66 -3.89
N ASP A 227 -10.97 -29.70 -4.06
CA ASP A 227 -12.42 -29.86 -3.96
C ASP A 227 -13.13 -28.95 -5.00
N PRO A 228 -13.23 -29.41 -6.26
CA PRO A 228 -13.90 -28.65 -7.31
C PRO A 228 -15.38 -28.39 -7.02
N LYS A 229 -16.04 -29.24 -6.22
CA LYS A 229 -17.46 -29.07 -5.90
C LYS A 229 -17.69 -27.89 -4.95
N ALA A 230 -16.74 -27.60 -4.06
CA ALA A 230 -16.82 -26.46 -3.16
C ALA A 230 -16.51 -25.11 -3.85
N VAL A 231 -15.94 -25.12 -5.05
CA VAL A 231 -15.60 -23.92 -5.82
C VAL A 231 -16.21 -24.04 -7.23
N PRO A 232 -17.53 -23.83 -7.37
CA PRO A 232 -18.16 -23.80 -8.69
C PRO A 232 -17.61 -22.64 -9.53
N ASP A 233 -17.63 -22.78 -10.85
CA ASP A 233 -17.00 -21.86 -11.80
C ASP A 233 -17.55 -20.41 -11.70
N GLU A 234 -18.77 -20.23 -11.21
CA GLU A 234 -19.41 -18.93 -11.02
C GLU A 234 -18.98 -18.21 -9.72
N LEU A 235 -18.46 -18.94 -8.73
CA LEU A 235 -18.25 -18.41 -7.38
C LEU A 235 -17.25 -17.25 -7.37
N PHE A 236 -16.20 -17.33 -8.18
CA PHE A 236 -15.23 -16.24 -8.29
C PHE A 236 -15.89 -14.97 -8.88
N GLY A 237 -16.72 -15.12 -9.91
CA GLY A 237 -17.45 -13.99 -10.50
C GLY A 237 -18.43 -13.33 -9.55
N ASP A 238 -19.15 -14.12 -8.74
CA ASP A 238 -20.04 -13.59 -7.71
C ASP A 238 -19.27 -12.88 -6.58
N ALA A 239 -18.14 -13.44 -6.15
CA ALA A 239 -17.27 -12.81 -5.16
C ALA A 239 -16.68 -11.48 -5.67
N VAL A 240 -16.20 -11.45 -6.91
CA VAL A 240 -15.71 -10.22 -7.55
C VAL A 240 -16.82 -9.19 -7.68
N THR A 241 -18.02 -9.59 -8.10
CA THR A 241 -19.17 -8.68 -8.23
C THR A 241 -19.56 -8.06 -6.89
N ALA A 242 -19.61 -8.87 -5.82
CA ALA A 242 -19.91 -8.39 -4.48
C ALA A 242 -18.81 -7.45 -3.96
N LEU A 243 -17.55 -7.82 -4.14
CA LEU A 243 -16.41 -7.00 -3.72
C LEU A 243 -16.40 -5.67 -4.44
N VAL A 244 -16.44 -5.66 -5.78
CA VAL A 244 -16.43 -4.44 -6.61
C VAL A 244 -17.64 -3.56 -6.28
N GLY A 245 -18.83 -4.15 -6.10
CA GLY A 245 -20.03 -3.41 -5.70
C GLY A 245 -19.92 -2.75 -4.33
N ALA A 246 -19.11 -3.29 -3.42
CA ALA A 246 -18.85 -2.68 -2.12
C ALA A 246 -17.72 -1.66 -2.17
N VAL A 247 -16.64 -1.90 -2.92
CA VAL A 247 -15.43 -1.05 -2.88
C VAL A 247 -15.44 0.09 -3.89
N VAL A 248 -16.31 0.08 -4.90
CA VAL A 248 -16.37 1.16 -5.90
C VAL A 248 -17.43 2.19 -5.52
N ASP A 249 -17.05 3.46 -5.58
CA ASP A 249 -17.91 4.62 -5.41
C ASP A 249 -18.04 5.37 -6.74
N VAL A 250 -19.18 5.19 -7.41
CA VAL A 250 -19.50 5.88 -8.67
C VAL A 250 -20.14 7.26 -8.45
N GLU A 251 -20.54 7.57 -7.22
CA GLU A 251 -21.18 8.85 -6.88
C GLU A 251 -20.14 9.88 -6.41
N GLN A 252 -18.86 9.52 -6.37
CA GLN A 252 -17.76 10.40 -5.96
C GLN A 252 -18.02 11.01 -4.57
N ARG A 253 -18.64 10.24 -3.67
CA ARG A 253 -18.87 10.66 -2.29
C ARG A 253 -17.61 10.55 -1.43
N HIS A 254 -16.57 9.88 -1.96
CA HIS A 254 -15.28 9.67 -1.28
C HIS A 254 -15.45 8.98 0.08
N GLU A 255 -16.41 8.06 0.14
CA GLU A 255 -16.78 7.34 1.36
C GLU A 255 -15.74 6.29 1.76
N HIS A 256 -15.71 5.96 3.05
CA HIS A 256 -14.95 4.84 3.56
C HIS A 256 -15.71 3.52 3.31
N ILE A 257 -15.01 2.38 3.31
CA ILE A 257 -15.66 1.08 3.14
C ILE A 257 -16.67 0.80 4.27
N ASP A 258 -16.40 1.30 5.48
CA ASP A 258 -17.30 1.11 6.63
C ASP A 258 -18.65 1.79 6.44
N ASP A 259 -18.77 2.79 5.56
CA ASP A 259 -20.04 3.42 5.22
C ASP A 259 -21.01 2.44 4.54
N VAL A 260 -20.48 1.44 3.85
CA VAL A 260 -21.29 0.37 3.25
C VAL A 260 -21.94 -0.48 4.34
N MET A 261 -21.26 -0.63 5.48
CA MET A 261 -21.73 -1.44 6.60
C MET A 261 -22.64 -0.66 7.54
N GLU A 262 -22.62 0.67 7.52
CA GLU A 262 -23.36 1.52 8.46
C GLU A 262 -24.84 1.14 8.63
N PRO A 263 -25.64 0.86 7.58
CA PRO A 263 -27.03 0.44 7.75
C PRO A 263 -27.18 -0.87 8.54
N LEU A 264 -26.29 -1.85 8.28
CA LEU A 264 -26.29 -3.12 8.99
C LEU A 264 -25.75 -2.96 10.40
N SER A 265 -24.62 -2.26 10.55
CA SER A 265 -24.00 -1.94 11.84
C SER A 265 -24.99 -1.28 12.77
N ARG A 266 -25.70 -0.25 12.30
CA ARG A 266 -26.73 0.45 13.07
C ARG A 266 -27.83 -0.48 13.57
N GLU A 267 -28.36 -1.34 12.70
CA GLU A 267 -29.43 -2.27 13.06
C GLU A 267 -28.95 -3.35 14.04
N VAL A 268 -27.75 -3.91 13.80
CA VAL A 268 -27.14 -4.91 14.69
C VAL A 268 -26.85 -4.30 16.05
N ILE A 269 -26.19 -3.13 16.09
CA ILE A 269 -25.87 -2.40 17.32
C ILE A 269 -27.15 -2.01 18.07
N ARG A 270 -28.20 -1.57 17.36
CA ARG A 270 -29.51 -1.29 17.96
C ARG A 270 -30.08 -2.51 18.66
N LYS A 271 -30.02 -3.69 18.03
CA LYS A 271 -30.51 -4.94 18.63
C LYS A 271 -29.71 -5.32 19.88
N TYR A 272 -28.37 -5.33 19.80
CA TYR A 272 -27.52 -5.62 20.96
C TYR A 272 -27.73 -4.63 22.12
N ARG A 273 -27.84 -3.33 21.83
CA ARG A 273 -28.04 -2.29 22.85
C ARG A 273 -29.46 -2.21 23.41
N ALA A 274 -30.44 -2.84 22.77
CA ALA A 274 -31.76 -3.00 23.36
C ALA A 274 -31.78 -4.11 24.43
N GLU A 275 -30.74 -4.96 24.46
CA GLU A 275 -30.59 -6.09 25.37
C GLU A 275 -29.66 -5.77 26.57
N GLU A 276 -28.74 -4.80 26.43
CA GLU A 276 -27.90 -4.28 27.52
C GLU A 276 -28.32 -2.85 27.91
N ASP A 277 -28.78 -2.68 29.15
CA ASP A 277 -28.88 -1.35 29.79
C ASP A 277 -27.50 -0.70 29.71
N ARG A 278 -27.34 0.31 28.84
CA ARG A 278 -26.07 1.03 28.69
C ARG A 278 -25.74 1.76 29.97
N ASP A 279 -24.77 1.26 30.73
CA ASP A 279 -23.91 2.16 31.48
C ASP A 279 -23.13 2.99 30.44
N ASP A 280 -23.24 4.32 30.54
CA ASP A 280 -22.37 5.21 29.77
C ASP A 280 -20.90 4.87 30.05
N PRO A 281 -19.98 5.18 29.13
CA PRO A 281 -18.56 5.16 29.46
C PRO A 281 -18.32 5.96 30.75
N ASP A 282 -17.43 5.47 31.62
CA ASP A 282 -17.09 6.16 32.88
C ASP A 282 -16.67 7.63 32.65
N ASP A 283 -16.00 7.90 31.51
CA ASP A 283 -15.68 9.24 31.02
C ASP A 283 -16.11 9.41 29.55
N PRO A 284 -17.35 9.89 29.29
CA PRO A 284 -17.85 10.12 27.94
C PRO A 284 -17.06 11.19 27.19
N TRP A 285 -16.46 12.15 27.89
CA TRP A 285 -15.73 13.24 27.26
C TRP A 285 -14.45 12.72 26.59
N THR A 286 -13.65 11.95 27.34
CA THR A 286 -12.43 11.32 26.82
C THR A 286 -12.77 10.29 25.73
N ALA A 287 -13.82 9.49 25.92
CA ALA A 287 -14.27 8.53 24.91
C ALA A 287 -14.63 9.20 23.58
N ILE A 288 -15.27 10.37 23.61
CA ILE A 288 -15.59 11.14 22.38
C ILE A 288 -14.31 11.65 21.71
N LEU A 289 -13.33 12.17 22.46
CA LEU A 289 -12.07 12.67 21.88
C LEU A 289 -11.27 11.54 21.23
N GLU A 290 -11.15 10.38 21.89
CA GLU A 290 -10.46 9.21 21.34
C GLU A 290 -11.18 8.65 20.10
N ALA A 291 -12.51 8.54 20.15
CA ALA A 291 -13.30 8.13 18.99
C ALA A 291 -13.15 9.12 17.82
N ALA A 292 -13.15 10.43 18.09
CA ALA A 292 -12.97 11.43 17.07
C ALA A 292 -11.59 11.36 16.41
N GLU A 293 -10.53 11.15 17.19
CA GLU A 293 -9.20 10.91 16.65
C GLU A 293 -9.18 9.67 15.74
N GLY A 294 -9.80 8.57 16.17
CA GLY A 294 -9.93 7.37 15.35
C GLY A 294 -10.66 7.60 14.02
N GLU A 295 -11.81 8.27 14.07
CA GLU A 295 -12.63 8.56 12.89
C GLU A 295 -11.93 9.54 11.92
N PHE A 296 -11.28 10.58 12.45
CA PHE A 296 -10.49 11.51 11.63
C PHE A 296 -9.30 10.82 10.96
N ALA A 297 -8.67 9.85 11.62
CA ALA A 297 -7.57 9.09 11.02
C ALA A 297 -8.05 8.18 9.88
N GLN A 298 -9.23 7.56 10.01
CA GLN A 298 -9.75 6.60 9.03
C GLN A 298 -10.41 7.29 7.83
N ARG A 299 -11.27 8.27 8.09
CA ARG A 299 -12.14 8.89 7.09
C ARG A 299 -11.64 10.26 6.64
N GLY A 300 -10.71 10.85 7.39
CA GLY A 300 -10.39 12.26 7.28
C GLY A 300 -11.42 13.15 7.99
N TYR A 301 -11.05 14.40 8.21
CA TYR A 301 -11.88 15.37 8.95
C TYR A 301 -13.23 15.66 8.28
N TYR A 302 -13.27 15.71 6.94
CA TYR A 302 -14.48 16.11 6.21
C TYR A 302 -15.55 15.03 6.19
N THR A 303 -15.17 13.82 5.78
CA THR A 303 -16.08 12.66 5.64
C THR A 303 -16.58 12.16 6.99
N THR A 304 -15.82 12.41 8.07
CA THR A 304 -16.28 12.11 9.44
C THR A 304 -17.53 12.92 9.79
N GLN A 305 -18.58 12.27 10.28
CA GLN A 305 -19.78 12.90 10.79
C GLN A 305 -19.91 12.67 12.30
N LEU A 306 -20.64 13.54 13.01
CA LEU A 306 -20.81 13.43 14.47
C LEU A 306 -21.45 12.10 14.90
N HIS A 307 -22.30 11.52 14.05
CA HIS A 307 -22.92 10.23 14.35
C HIS A 307 -21.92 9.06 14.26
N HIS A 308 -20.89 9.14 13.40
CA HIS A 308 -19.79 8.16 13.37
C HIS A 308 -19.05 8.18 14.72
N ILE A 309 -18.66 9.38 15.18
CA ILE A 309 -17.95 9.57 16.45
C ILE A 309 -18.80 9.08 17.64
N ALA A 310 -20.09 9.44 17.67
CA ALA A 310 -20.99 9.01 18.73
C ALA A 310 -21.13 7.48 18.78
N ALA A 311 -21.30 6.85 17.62
CA ALA A 311 -21.40 5.39 17.52
C ALA A 311 -20.13 4.69 18.05
N ALA A 312 -18.95 5.20 17.68
CA ALA A 312 -17.64 4.71 18.11
C ALA A 312 -17.37 4.95 19.61
N ALA A 313 -17.76 6.11 20.14
CA ALA A 313 -17.62 6.46 21.56
C ALA A 313 -18.64 5.75 22.47
N GLY A 314 -19.60 5.02 21.91
CA GLY A 314 -20.64 4.35 22.68
C GLY A 314 -21.74 5.26 23.23
N VAL A 315 -21.78 6.53 22.80
CA VAL A 315 -22.75 7.54 23.28
C VAL A 315 -23.84 7.82 22.25
N ASP A 316 -24.93 8.45 22.69
CA ASP A 316 -25.94 8.99 21.77
C ASP A 316 -25.43 10.28 21.09
N THR A 317 -25.79 10.50 19.82
CA THR A 317 -25.42 11.73 19.10
C THR A 317 -25.93 12.99 19.79
N ALA A 318 -27.11 12.96 20.42
CA ALA A 318 -27.63 14.08 21.20
C ALA A 318 -26.82 14.37 22.47
N LYS A 319 -26.21 13.33 23.07
CA LYS A 319 -25.29 13.47 24.20
C LYS A 319 -23.96 14.07 23.73
N LEU A 320 -23.42 13.57 22.61
CA LEU A 320 -22.21 14.11 22.01
C LEU A 320 -22.36 15.60 21.70
N THR A 321 -23.44 16.01 21.03
CA THR A 321 -23.66 17.42 20.66
C THR A 321 -23.86 18.35 21.84
N ARG A 322 -24.22 17.82 23.02
CA ARG A 322 -24.26 18.58 24.28
C ARG A 322 -22.88 18.91 24.81
N PHE A 323 -21.91 18.00 24.65
CA PHE A 323 -20.51 18.24 25.03
C PHE A 323 -19.77 19.04 23.96
N PHE A 324 -19.95 18.66 22.70
CA PHE A 324 -19.28 19.25 21.54
C PHE A 324 -20.30 19.53 20.43
N PRO A 325 -20.81 20.77 20.34
CA PRO A 325 -21.83 21.13 19.36
C PRO A 325 -21.41 20.86 17.90
N THR A 326 -20.12 21.02 17.58
CA THR A 326 -19.58 20.85 16.24
C THR A 326 -18.28 20.03 16.23
N LYS A 327 -17.91 19.46 15.07
CA LYS A 327 -16.62 18.78 14.87
C LYS A 327 -15.42 19.69 15.14
N ALA A 328 -15.58 20.99 14.88
CA ALA A 328 -14.55 21.98 15.14
C ALA A 328 -14.31 22.16 16.65
N ASP A 329 -15.35 22.05 17.48
CA ASP A 329 -15.21 22.10 18.95
C ASP A 329 -14.46 20.87 19.46
N ILE A 330 -14.68 19.69 18.86
CA ILE A 330 -13.92 18.47 19.18
C ILE A 330 -12.44 18.66 18.83
N LEU A 331 -12.15 19.16 17.63
CA LEU A 331 -10.80 19.47 17.17
C LEU A 331 -10.09 20.47 18.08
N GLU A 332 -10.79 21.54 18.48
CA GLU A 332 -10.28 22.54 19.42
C GLU A 332 -9.84 21.89 20.74
N HIS A 333 -10.68 21.03 21.31
CA HIS A 333 -10.40 20.37 22.58
C HIS A 333 -9.29 19.32 22.46
N GLY A 334 -9.24 18.58 21.36
CA GLY A 334 -8.15 17.61 21.10
C GLY A 334 -6.78 18.27 20.99
N LEU A 335 -6.69 19.46 20.38
CA LEU A 335 -5.42 20.19 20.21
C LEU A 335 -5.05 21.09 21.39
N ARG A 336 -5.99 21.42 22.28
CA ARG A 336 -5.75 22.32 23.42
C ARG A 336 -4.59 21.89 24.32
N PRO A 337 -4.48 20.62 24.75
CA PRO A 337 -3.35 20.19 25.57
C PRO A 337 -2.00 20.39 24.87
N VAL A 338 -1.95 20.20 23.55
CA VAL A 338 -0.74 20.37 22.73
C VAL A 338 -0.36 21.85 22.62
N HIS A 339 -1.34 22.70 22.33
CA HIS A 339 -1.15 24.15 22.30
C HIS A 339 -0.65 24.70 23.64
N ASP A 340 -1.28 24.29 24.75
CA ASP A 340 -0.92 24.75 26.09
C ASP A 340 0.47 24.27 26.50
N ASP A 341 0.87 23.06 26.10
CA ASP A 341 2.23 22.59 26.34
C ASP A 341 3.28 23.42 25.59
N LEU A 342 3.06 23.69 24.31
CA LEU A 342 3.95 24.56 23.51
C LEU A 342 4.04 25.97 24.10
N LYS A 343 2.91 26.53 24.55
CA LYS A 343 2.86 27.83 25.23
C LYS A 343 3.72 27.83 26.50
N ARG A 344 3.55 26.84 27.38
CA ARG A 344 4.37 26.68 28.60
C ARG A 344 5.86 26.58 28.28
N GLN A 345 6.22 25.83 27.24
CA GLN A 345 7.61 25.66 26.83
C GLN A 345 8.27 26.96 26.35
N VAL A 346 7.54 27.82 25.62
CA VAL A 346 8.02 29.15 25.23
C VAL A 346 8.17 30.05 26.47
N SER A 347 7.20 30.05 27.38
CA SER A 347 7.29 30.80 28.64
C SER A 347 8.49 30.37 29.49
N HIS A 348 8.81 29.07 29.54
CA HIS A 348 10.00 28.57 30.23
C HIS A 348 11.30 29.05 29.60
N ASP A 349 11.41 29.09 28.27
CA ASP A 349 12.62 29.59 27.63
C ASP A 349 12.82 31.10 27.93
N ALA A 350 11.74 31.88 28.02
CA ALA A 350 11.79 33.28 28.45
C ALA A 350 12.26 33.43 29.91
N LEU A 351 11.76 32.60 30.83
CA LEU A 351 12.21 32.57 32.24
C LEU A 351 13.70 32.21 32.36
N LEU A 352 14.20 31.35 31.48
CA LEU A 352 15.61 30.99 31.38
C LEU A 352 16.48 32.05 30.68
N ARG A 353 15.90 33.20 30.31
CA ARG A 353 16.57 34.32 29.61
C ARG A 353 17.29 33.87 28.34
N ARG A 354 16.67 32.98 27.57
CA ARG A 354 17.18 32.55 26.27
C ARG A 354 17.09 33.70 25.26
N GLY A 355 18.03 33.74 24.33
CA GLY A 355 18.02 34.73 23.24
C GLY A 355 16.82 34.52 22.31
N PRO A 356 16.25 35.60 21.74
CA PRO A 356 15.09 35.54 20.84
C PRO A 356 15.20 34.50 19.72
N GLU A 357 16.35 34.42 19.06
CA GLU A 357 16.62 33.43 18.00
C GLU A 357 16.50 31.99 18.50
N ASP A 358 17.12 31.66 19.65
CA ASP A 358 17.10 30.31 20.21
C ASP A 358 15.67 29.92 20.62
N VAL A 359 14.89 30.85 21.18
CA VAL A 359 13.48 30.64 21.53
C VAL A 359 12.67 30.25 20.29
N VAL A 360 12.76 31.06 19.22
CA VAL A 360 12.02 30.79 17.97
C VAL A 360 12.48 29.46 17.36
N ARG A 361 13.79 29.23 17.22
CA ARG A 361 14.34 28.01 16.62
C ARG A 361 13.94 26.75 17.41
N ARG A 362 13.92 26.80 18.74
CA ARG A 362 13.44 25.71 19.60
C ARG A 362 11.94 25.49 19.43
N HIS A 363 11.15 26.55 19.36
CA HIS A 363 9.71 26.45 19.14
C HIS A 363 9.39 25.78 17.79
N LEU A 364 10.04 26.14 16.69
CA LEU A 364 9.82 25.49 15.39
C LEU A 364 10.06 23.97 15.46
N ARG A 365 11.11 23.53 16.16
CA ARG A 365 11.39 22.10 16.37
C ARG A 365 10.33 21.43 17.23
N ARG A 366 9.87 22.09 18.30
CA ARG A 366 8.81 21.56 19.18
C ARG A 366 7.48 21.45 18.45
N LEU A 367 7.11 22.45 17.65
CA LEU A 367 5.92 22.44 16.81
C LEU A 367 5.98 21.30 15.79
N ALA A 368 7.08 21.14 15.06
CA ALA A 368 7.23 20.04 14.11
C ALA A 368 7.10 18.65 14.78
N ARG A 369 7.67 18.48 15.98
CA ARG A 369 7.50 17.24 16.77
C ARG A 369 6.06 17.04 17.24
N ALA A 370 5.38 18.10 17.66
CA ALA A 370 3.98 18.05 18.06
C ALA A 370 3.09 17.64 16.88
N VAL A 371 3.34 18.18 15.69
CA VAL A 371 2.64 17.77 14.46
C VAL A 371 2.88 16.30 14.15
N ALA A 372 4.13 15.83 14.21
CA ALA A 372 4.43 14.42 13.97
C ALA A 372 3.78 13.47 15.01
N ARG A 373 3.69 13.89 16.28
CA ARG A 373 3.11 13.09 17.37
C ARG A 373 1.59 13.06 17.36
N HIS A 374 0.95 14.18 17.01
CA HIS A 374 -0.50 14.35 17.03
C HIS A 374 -1.04 14.56 15.61
N ARG A 375 -0.53 13.76 14.67
CA ARG A 375 -0.71 13.98 13.23
C ARG A 375 -2.18 14.10 12.83
N THR A 376 -3.03 13.19 13.32
CA THR A 376 -4.46 13.21 12.98
C THR A 376 -5.13 14.54 13.32
N TRP A 377 -4.83 15.09 14.49
CA TRP A 377 -5.39 16.37 14.92
C TRP A 377 -4.85 17.54 14.08
N PHE A 378 -3.56 17.55 13.75
CA PHE A 378 -3.00 18.61 12.90
C PHE A 378 -3.42 18.50 11.43
N ASP A 379 -3.57 17.29 10.89
CA ASP A 379 -4.10 17.05 9.55
C ASP A 379 -5.55 17.53 9.45
N ALA A 380 -6.35 17.33 10.51
CA ALA A 380 -7.69 17.90 10.64
C ALA A 380 -7.68 19.45 10.73
N LEU A 381 -6.73 20.04 11.46
CA LEU A 381 -6.56 21.50 11.55
C LEU A 381 -6.20 22.11 10.19
N VAL A 382 -5.23 21.53 9.47
CA VAL A 382 -4.85 22.00 8.13
C VAL A 382 -6.00 21.84 7.15
N SER A 383 -6.73 20.72 7.21
CA SER A 383 -7.94 20.54 6.43
C SER A 383 -8.94 21.67 6.70
N LEU A 384 -9.33 21.90 7.95
CA LEU A 384 -10.24 22.98 8.32
C LEU A 384 -9.78 24.37 7.81
N ALA A 385 -8.48 24.66 7.88
CA ALA A 385 -7.91 25.90 7.38
C ALA A 385 -8.02 26.05 5.84
N ILE A 386 -7.80 24.97 5.09
CA ILE A 386 -7.97 24.94 3.62
C ILE A 386 -9.43 25.20 3.23
N GLN A 387 -10.40 24.66 3.97
CA GLN A 387 -11.81 24.91 3.68
C GLN A 387 -12.20 26.39 3.88
N ASP A 388 -11.69 27.02 4.93
CA ASP A 388 -11.99 28.43 5.22
C ASP A 388 -11.54 29.36 4.08
N LEU A 389 -10.42 29.04 3.42
CA LEU A 389 -9.96 29.72 2.21
C LEU A 389 -10.92 29.54 1.03
N ALA A 390 -11.56 28.38 0.91
CA ALA A 390 -12.42 28.04 -0.23
C ALA A 390 -13.88 28.53 -0.09
N ARG A 391 -14.40 28.72 1.14
CA ARG A 391 -15.82 29.01 1.39
C ARG A 391 -16.13 30.41 1.90
N GLU A 392 -15.15 31.33 1.87
CA GLU A 392 -15.25 32.70 2.42
C GLU A 392 -15.83 32.72 3.86
N ARG A 393 -14.97 32.50 4.86
CA ARG A 393 -15.22 32.67 6.31
C ARG A 393 -16.16 31.63 6.94
N ASP A 394 -15.63 30.44 7.16
CA ASP A 394 -16.23 29.45 8.04
C ASP A 394 -16.07 29.90 9.52
N GLU A 395 -17.18 30.25 10.16
CA GLU A 395 -17.20 30.70 11.57
C GLU A 395 -16.59 29.64 12.51
N ALA A 396 -16.70 28.35 12.19
CA ALA A 396 -16.11 27.30 12.99
C ALA A 396 -14.57 27.31 12.89
N ALA A 397 -14.03 27.51 11.69
CA ALA A 397 -12.59 27.66 11.49
C ALA A 397 -12.04 28.91 12.18
N ALA A 398 -12.78 30.02 12.13
CA ALA A 398 -12.42 31.25 12.85
C ALA A 398 -12.37 31.04 14.37
N ARG A 399 -13.33 30.33 14.95
CA ARG A 399 -13.34 29.99 16.39
C ARG A 399 -12.14 29.13 16.78
N VAL A 400 -11.86 28.07 16.01
CA VAL A 400 -10.70 27.19 16.28
C VAL A 400 -9.39 27.98 16.21
N ARG A 401 -9.21 28.84 15.21
CA ARG A 401 -8.02 29.71 15.11
C ARG A 401 -7.90 30.67 16.29
N ALA A 402 -9.00 31.31 16.69
CA ALA A 402 -8.99 32.24 17.82
C ALA A 402 -8.66 31.51 19.14
N ALA A 403 -9.07 30.26 19.27
CA ALA A 403 -8.84 29.47 20.48
C ALA A 403 -7.45 28.79 20.52
N LEU A 404 -6.89 28.46 19.34
CA LEU A 404 -5.60 27.77 19.17
C LEU A 404 -4.64 28.59 18.30
N ASP A 405 -4.30 29.78 18.76
CA ASP A 405 -3.38 30.68 18.06
C ASP A 405 -1.92 30.25 18.24
N PHE A 406 -1.53 29.20 17.49
CA PHE A 406 -0.14 28.73 17.44
C PHE A 406 0.86 29.83 17.03
N PRO A 407 0.58 30.70 16.04
CA PRO A 407 1.43 31.86 15.73
C PRO A 407 1.70 32.77 16.93
N ALA A 408 0.67 33.15 17.69
CA ALA A 408 0.82 34.08 18.82
C ALA A 408 1.80 33.58 19.90
N LEU A 409 2.10 32.27 19.95
CA LEU A 409 3.05 31.70 20.91
C LEU A 409 4.47 32.26 20.76
N ILE A 410 4.91 32.61 19.55
CA ILE A 410 6.28 33.12 19.30
C ILE A 410 6.36 34.60 18.99
N ALA A 411 5.22 35.28 18.79
CA ALA A 411 5.18 36.72 18.52
C ALA A 411 5.93 37.56 19.57
N PRO A 412 5.86 37.29 20.89
CA PRO A 412 6.64 38.03 21.89
C PRO A 412 8.15 37.87 21.75
N ALA A 413 8.62 36.68 21.34
CA ALA A 413 10.05 36.44 21.12
C ALA A 413 10.54 37.17 19.86
N LEU A 414 9.73 37.20 18.80
CA LEU A 414 10.03 37.96 17.59
C LEU A 414 10.07 39.47 17.87
N ALA A 415 9.11 40.00 18.63
CA ALA A 415 9.11 41.40 19.05
C ALA A 415 10.37 41.76 19.85
N ALA A 416 10.71 40.96 20.86
CA ALA A 416 11.92 41.16 21.65
C ALA A 416 13.20 41.08 20.81
N GLY A 417 13.23 40.22 19.78
CA GLY A 417 14.35 40.14 18.85
C GLY A 417 14.45 41.33 17.90
N GLN A 418 13.33 41.91 17.46
CA GLN A 418 13.33 43.15 16.69
C GLN A 418 13.79 44.34 17.55
N ASP A 419 13.29 44.46 18.78
CA ASP A 419 13.69 45.51 19.72
C ASP A 419 15.18 45.44 20.07
N ALA A 420 15.73 44.23 20.18
CA ALA A 420 17.15 43.99 20.44
C ALA A 420 18.04 44.07 19.19
N GLY A 421 17.48 44.32 18.00
CA GLY A 421 18.22 44.37 16.74
C GLY A 421 18.75 43.02 16.24
N VAL A 422 18.23 41.90 16.75
CA VAL A 422 18.56 40.54 16.32
C VAL A 422 17.83 40.17 15.03
N PHE A 423 16.58 40.62 14.88
CA PHE A 423 15.75 40.39 13.69
C PHE A 423 15.49 41.67 12.92
N VAL A 424 15.40 41.56 11.59
CA VAL A 424 14.98 42.67 10.74
C VAL A 424 13.50 43.02 10.99
N ALA A 425 13.19 44.32 11.05
CA ALA A 425 11.84 44.84 11.27
C ALA A 425 11.08 45.07 9.95
N VAL A 426 11.15 44.12 9.02
CA VAL A 426 10.49 44.23 7.69
C VAL A 426 8.98 44.00 7.79
N LEU A 427 8.55 43.12 8.70
CA LEU A 427 7.15 42.80 8.97
C LEU A 427 6.87 42.85 10.47
N PRO A 428 5.62 43.09 10.88
CA PRO A 428 5.20 42.96 12.27
C PRO A 428 5.49 41.56 12.86
N PRO A 429 5.77 41.45 14.17
CA PRO A 429 6.06 40.16 14.82
C PRO A 429 5.00 39.07 14.62
N ASP A 430 3.72 39.44 14.58
CA ASP A 430 2.58 38.56 14.38
C ASP A 430 2.50 38.00 12.96
N GLU A 431 2.82 38.80 11.94
CA GLU A 431 2.93 38.33 10.55
C GLU A 431 4.10 37.35 10.39
N LEU A 432 5.27 37.67 10.97
CA LEU A 432 6.43 36.77 10.97
C LEU A 432 6.12 35.45 11.69
N ALA A 433 5.43 35.51 12.83
CA ALA A 433 5.02 34.33 13.57
C ALA A 433 4.08 33.44 12.75
N THR A 434 3.13 34.06 12.05
CA THR A 434 2.18 33.37 11.17
C THR A 434 2.91 32.68 10.02
N MET A 435 3.82 33.38 9.35
CA MET A 435 4.61 32.82 8.25
C MET A 435 5.44 31.61 8.70
N LEU A 436 6.17 31.73 9.81
CA LEU A 436 6.99 30.64 10.32
C LEU A 436 6.16 29.42 10.73
N THR A 437 5.08 29.65 11.47
CA THR A 437 4.20 28.59 11.96
C THR A 437 3.52 27.87 10.80
N ASN A 438 2.90 28.60 9.87
CA ASN A 438 2.20 28.01 8.73
C ASN A 438 3.14 27.19 7.85
N ASN A 439 4.38 27.64 7.64
CA ASN A 439 5.37 26.88 6.88
C ASN A 439 5.76 25.57 7.56
N VAL A 440 5.88 25.54 8.90
CA VAL A 440 6.08 24.27 9.63
C VAL A 440 4.86 23.36 9.47
N LEU A 441 3.65 23.87 9.71
CA LEU A 441 2.41 23.09 9.63
C LEU A 441 2.20 22.48 8.23
N VAL A 442 2.25 23.30 7.18
CA VAL A 442 2.02 22.87 5.79
C VAL A 442 3.12 21.94 5.29
N ARG A 443 4.39 22.19 5.68
CA ARG A 443 5.51 21.32 5.29
C ARG A 443 5.42 19.97 6.01
N ALA A 444 5.10 19.94 7.30
CA ALA A 444 4.91 18.71 8.05
C ALA A 444 3.73 17.89 7.49
N PHE A 445 2.64 18.56 7.12
CA PHE A 445 1.49 17.95 6.44
C PHE A 445 1.87 17.34 5.08
N SER A 446 2.54 18.12 4.22
CA SER A 446 2.90 17.70 2.85
C SER A 446 4.09 16.73 2.76
N ARG A 447 4.94 16.70 3.79
CA ARG A 447 6.19 15.89 3.83
C ARG A 447 6.22 15.03 5.10
N CYS A 448 5.13 14.36 5.38
CA CYS A 448 4.95 13.58 6.60
C CYS A 448 5.94 12.42 6.80
N GLU A 449 6.64 12.00 5.74
CA GLU A 449 7.68 10.96 5.82
C GLU A 449 9.03 11.49 6.32
N HIS A 450 9.23 12.82 6.31
CA HIS A 450 10.47 13.42 6.77
C HIS A 450 10.50 13.53 8.30
N PRO A 451 11.68 13.37 8.94
CA PRO A 451 11.85 13.62 10.36
C PRO A 451 11.42 15.06 10.73
N PRO A 452 10.72 15.26 11.86
CA PRO A 452 10.24 16.57 12.26
C PRO A 452 11.38 17.59 12.46
N GLU A 453 12.56 17.14 12.86
CA GLU A 453 13.77 17.96 12.95
C GLU A 453 14.18 18.56 11.61
N GLU A 454 14.09 17.79 10.52
CA GLU A 454 14.43 18.26 9.17
C GLU A 454 13.41 19.27 8.65
N VAL A 455 12.12 19.06 8.95
CA VAL A 455 11.06 20.02 8.62
C VAL A 455 11.34 21.37 9.28
N ALA A 456 11.57 21.37 10.59
CA ALA A 456 11.87 22.59 11.34
C ALA A 456 13.20 23.23 10.91
N ALA A 457 14.24 22.43 10.65
CA ALA A 457 15.53 22.93 10.19
C ALA A 457 15.42 23.62 8.82
N ALA A 458 14.69 23.04 7.88
CA ALA A 458 14.48 23.63 6.55
C ALA A 458 13.72 24.96 6.63
N VAL A 459 12.65 25.03 7.44
CA VAL A 459 11.91 26.29 7.64
C VAL A 459 12.79 27.34 8.33
N GLY A 460 13.55 26.92 9.36
CA GLY A 460 14.49 27.80 10.04
C GLY A 460 15.58 28.35 9.11
N ALA A 461 16.21 27.50 8.29
CA ALA A 461 17.28 27.88 7.40
C ALA A 461 16.86 28.88 6.30
N VAL A 462 15.60 28.81 5.86
CA VAL A 462 15.10 29.69 4.80
C VAL A 462 14.46 30.95 5.37
N LEU A 463 13.59 30.82 6.38
CA LEU A 463 12.78 31.93 6.87
C LEU A 463 13.39 32.59 8.10
N LEU A 464 13.81 31.83 9.11
CA LEU A 464 14.36 32.42 10.34
C LEU A 464 15.75 33.03 10.08
N ASP A 465 16.63 32.30 9.39
CA ASP A 465 17.97 32.80 9.09
C ASP A 465 17.92 33.98 8.11
N GLY A 466 16.91 34.03 7.24
CA GLY A 466 16.67 35.13 6.32
C GLY A 466 16.23 36.45 6.98
N ILE A 467 15.75 36.40 8.23
CA ILE A 467 15.38 37.60 9.00
C ILE A 467 16.41 37.99 10.06
N LEU A 468 17.54 37.27 10.18
CA LEU A 468 18.61 37.65 11.09
C LEU A 468 19.36 38.89 10.57
N VAL A 469 19.64 39.83 11.46
CA VAL A 469 20.58 40.91 11.17
C VAL A 469 21.98 40.31 11.23
N ALA A 470 22.72 40.33 10.12
CA ALA A 470 24.10 39.87 10.10
C ALA A 470 24.93 40.63 11.16
N PRO A 471 25.81 39.96 11.91
CA PRO A 471 26.61 40.58 12.96
C PRO A 471 27.54 41.69 12.45
#